data_AF-A0A2V9Z4P0-F1
#
_entry.id   AF-A0A2V9Z4P0-F1
#
_cell.length_a   1.000
_cell.length_b   1.000
_cell.length_c   1.000
_cell.angle_alpha   90.00
_cell.angle_beta   90.00
_cell.angle_gamma   90.00
#
_symmetry.space_group_name_H-M   'P 1'
#
loop_
_entity.id
_entity.type
_entity.pdbx_description
1 polymer ?
#
loop_
_entity_poly.entity_id
_entity_poly.type
_entity_poly.pdbx_seq_one_letter_code
_entity_poly.pdbx_strand_id
1 'polypeptide(L)'
;MELAESVLKTDTEIDQVCHSVFRRHLHSTARRQSADSTTIMLMAQAFERAGDHAKNLAEEVVHLVRGHSLRHKSKGRMRSE
;
A
#
# COMPACT_ATOMS: atom_id res chain seq x y z
N MET A 1 -0.58 2.28 -18.98
CA MET A 1 0.33 3.04 -18.09
C MET A 1 -0.48 3.83 -17.06
N GLU A 2 -1.45 4.63 -17.50
CA GLU A 2 -2.36 5.40 -16.64
C GLU A 2 -3.04 4.56 -15.55
N LEU A 3 -3.54 3.36 -15.87
CA LEU A 3 -4.10 2.45 -14.87
C LEU A 3 -3.09 2.01 -13.81
N ALA A 4 -1.85 1.71 -14.19
CA ALA A 4 -0.81 1.30 -13.24
C ALA A 4 -0.45 2.45 -12.29
N GLU A 5 -0.33 3.67 -12.81
CA GLU A 5 -0.10 4.87 -11.99
C GLU A 5 -1.28 5.15 -11.04
N SER A 6 -2.51 4.95 -11.50
CA SER A 6 -3.70 5.05 -10.66
C SER A 6 -3.67 4.03 -9.52
N VAL A 7 -3.31 2.78 -9.78
CA VAL A 7 -3.22 1.73 -8.74
C VAL A 7 -2.20 2.10 -7.66
N LEU A 8 -1.02 2.61 -8.04
CA LEU A 8 -0.01 3.05 -7.08
C LEU A 8 -0.51 4.18 -6.17
N LYS A 9 -1.31 5.10 -6.71
CA LYS A 9 -1.92 6.18 -5.92
C LYS A 9 -2.98 5.63 -4.96
N THR A 10 -3.84 4.75 -5.44
CA THR A 10 -4.92 4.17 -4.64
C THR A 10 -4.38 3.29 -3.50
N ASP A 11 -3.30 2.55 -3.71
CA ASP A 11 -2.60 1.78 -2.66
C ASP A 11 -2.24 2.66 -1.45
N THR A 12 -1.69 3.84 -1.72
CA THR A 12 -1.34 4.81 -0.66
C THR A 12 -2.56 5.28 0.14
N GLU A 13 -3.72 5.42 -0.52
CA GLU A 13 -4.98 5.79 0.14
C GLU A 13 -5.50 4.65 1.03
N ILE A 14 -5.37 3.39 0.58
CA ILE A 14 -5.74 2.20 1.36
C ILE A 14 -4.87 2.08 2.61
N ASP A 15 -3.56 2.28 2.51
CA ASP A 15 -2.63 2.28 3.65
C ASP A 15 -3.03 3.31 4.71
N GLN A 16 -3.38 4.53 4.27
CA GLN A 16 -3.79 5.61 5.17
C GLN A 16 -5.08 5.24 5.91
N VAL A 17 -6.05 4.64 5.22
CA VAL A 17 -7.28 4.16 5.84
C VAL A 17 -6.98 3.07 6.86
N CYS A 18 -6.15 2.07 6.52
CA CYS A 18 -5.75 1.01 7.43
C CYS A 18 -5.10 1.56 8.71
N HIS A 19 -4.14 2.47 8.57
CA HIS A 19 -3.50 3.15 9.70
C HIS A 19 -4.49 3.95 10.55
N SER A 20 -5.46 4.62 9.92
CA SER A 20 -6.48 5.38 10.65
C SER A 20 -7.39 4.48 11.49
N VAL A 21 -7.77 3.30 10.96
CA VAL A 21 -8.54 2.28 11.66
C VAL A 21 -7.75 1.75 12.85
N PHE A 22 -6.47 1.42 12.65
CA PHE A 22 -5.60 0.94 13.71
C PHE A 22 -5.44 1.97 14.84
N ARG A 23 -5.17 3.24 14.49
CA ARG A 23 -5.05 4.33 15.46
C ARG A 23 -6.34 4.52 16.25
N ARG A 24 -7.50 4.49 15.59
CA ARG A 24 -8.80 4.59 16.25
C ARG A 24 -9.08 3.40 17.17
N HIS A 25 -8.65 2.21 16.78
CA HIS A 25 -8.74 1.01 17.62
C HIS A 25 -7.84 1.14 18.86
N LEU A 26 -6.63 1.69 18.76
CA LEU A 26 -5.74 1.92 19.90
C LEU A 26 -6.27 2.96 20.90
N HIS A 27 -6.84 4.06 20.43
CA HIS A 27 -7.33 5.14 21.31
C HIS A 27 -8.60 4.80 22.08
N SER A 28 -9.35 3.75 21.69
CA SER A 28 -10.64 3.43 22.31
C SER A 28 -10.60 2.10 23.07
N THR A 29 -10.30 2.17 24.37
CA THR A 29 -10.27 0.99 25.28
C THR A 29 -11.60 0.25 25.36
N ALA A 30 -12.74 0.95 25.31
CA ALA A 30 -14.06 0.34 25.28
C ALA A 30 -14.35 -0.41 23.97
N ARG A 31 -13.94 0.14 22.81
CA ARG A 31 -14.10 -0.54 21.52
C ARG A 31 -13.16 -1.72 21.35
N ARG A 32 -11.96 -1.70 21.96
CA ARG A 32 -11.01 -2.83 21.89
C ARG A 32 -11.57 -4.16 22.41
N GLN A 33 -12.58 -4.12 23.28
CA GLN A 33 -13.14 -5.32 23.90
C GLN A 33 -14.33 -5.91 23.12
N SER A 34 -14.85 -5.21 22.10
CA SER A 34 -15.92 -5.74 21.25
C SER A 34 -15.36 -6.62 20.13
N ALA A 35 -15.92 -7.81 19.92
CA ALA A 35 -15.56 -8.69 18.80
C ALA A 35 -15.62 -7.97 17.43
N ASP A 36 -16.59 -7.07 17.25
CA ASP A 36 -16.79 -6.30 16.03
C ASP A 36 -15.59 -5.40 15.68
N SER A 37 -14.89 -4.84 16.68
CA SER A 37 -13.76 -3.95 16.43
C SER A 37 -12.54 -4.70 15.91
N THR A 38 -12.33 -5.94 16.37
CA THR A 38 -11.29 -6.84 15.87
C THR A 38 -11.62 -7.28 14.44
N THR A 39 -12.87 -7.62 14.15
CA THR A 39 -13.32 -7.97 12.80
C THR A 39 -13.07 -6.83 11.80
N ILE A 40 -13.41 -5.59 12.16
CA ILE A 40 -13.12 -4.41 11.32
C ILE A 40 -11.61 -4.24 11.08
N MET A 41 -10.77 -4.48 12.10
CA MET A 41 -9.33 -4.39 11.96
C MET A 41 -8.78 -5.45 11.01
N LEU A 42 -9.27 -6.69 11.11
CA LEU A 42 -8.90 -7.78 10.19
C LEU A 42 -9.33 -7.48 8.75
N MET A 43 -10.52 -6.91 8.56
CA MET A 43 -11.00 -6.45 7.25
C MET A 43 -10.07 -5.37 6.67
N ALA A 44 -9.71 -4.36 7.46
CA ALA A 44 -8.79 -3.30 7.01
C ALA A 44 -7.42 -3.86 6.59
N GLN A 45 -6.87 -4.81 7.35
CA GLN A 45 -5.62 -5.51 6.99
C GLN A 45 -5.75 -6.41 5.75
N ALA A 46 -6.94 -6.98 5.49
CA ALA A 46 -7.16 -7.74 4.27
C ALA A 46 -7.16 -6.83 3.03
N PHE A 47 -7.76 -5.63 3.14
CA PHE A 47 -7.73 -4.65 2.06
C PHE A 47 -6.34 -4.10 1.79
N GLU A 48 -5.56 -3.78 2.82
CA GLU A 48 -4.17 -3.32 2.66
C GLU A 48 -3.31 -4.35 1.91
N ARG A 49 -3.36 -5.62 2.31
CA ARG A 49 -2.66 -6.70 1.60
C ARG A 49 -3.10 -6.87 0.15
N ALA A 50 -4.40 -6.73 -0.12
CA ALA A 50 -4.91 -6.76 -1.49
C ALA A 50 -4.40 -5.57 -2.32
N GLY A 51 -4.32 -4.39 -1.70
CA GLY A 51 -3.70 -3.19 -2.28
C GLY A 51 -2.23 -3.43 -2.64
N ASP A 52 -1.44 -3.95 -1.70
CA ASP A 52 -0.01 -4.20 -1.93
C ASP A 52 0.21 -5.23 -3.05
N HIS A 53 -0.62 -6.27 -3.14
CA HIS A 53 -0.58 -7.20 -4.27
C HIS A 53 -0.89 -6.51 -5.61
N ALA A 54 -1.89 -5.62 -5.66
CA ALA A 54 -2.22 -4.88 -6.86
C ALA A 54 -1.09 -3.90 -7.25
N LYS A 55 -0.46 -3.24 -6.27
CA LYS A 55 0.71 -2.39 -6.49
C LYS A 55 1.90 -3.17 -7.03
N ASN A 56 2.23 -4.31 -6.44
CA ASN A 56 3.33 -5.15 -6.92
C ASN A 56 3.13 -5.52 -8.40
N LEU A 57 1.90 -5.88 -8.81
CA LEU A 57 1.58 -6.14 -10.22
C LEU A 57 1.70 -4.88 -11.08
N ALA A 58 1.25 -3.72 -10.60
CA ALA A 58 1.37 -2.46 -11.32
C ALA A 58 2.85 -2.05 -11.54
N GLU A 59 3.70 -2.25 -10.53
CA GLU A 59 5.15 -2.01 -10.63
C GLU A 59 5.81 -2.92 -11.66
N GLU A 60 5.45 -4.21 -11.71
CA GLU A 60 5.95 -5.16 -12.71
C GLU A 60 5.52 -4.77 -14.13
N VAL A 61 4.27 -4.34 -14.32
CA VAL A 61 3.81 -3.84 -15.62
C VAL A 61 4.59 -2.60 -16.06
N VAL A 62 4.85 -1.64 -15.14
CA VAL A 62 5.68 -0.48 -15.45
C VAL A 62 7.11 -0.90 -15.80
N HIS A 63 7.66 -1.87 -15.07
CA HIS A 63 8.99 -2.41 -15.33
C HIS A 63 9.09 -3.02 -16.72
N LEU A 64 8.12 -3.86 -17.11
CA LEU A 64 8.07 -4.52 -18.42
C LEU A 64 8.01 -3.52 -19.57
N VAL A 65 7.26 -2.42 -19.40
CA VAL A 65 7.10 -1.40 -20.46
C VAL A 65 8.30 -0.46 -20.54
N ARG A 66 8.86 -0.02 -19.40
CA ARG A 66 9.94 0.98 -19.38
C ARG A 66 11.35 0.37 -19.36
N GLY A 67 11.48 -0.94 -19.11
CA GLY A 67 12.77 -1.64 -19.04
C GLY A 67 13.59 -1.35 -17.78
N HIS A 68 13.05 -0.62 -16.80
CA HIS A 68 13.73 -0.29 -15.54
C HIS A 68 12.76 -0.30 -14.35
N SER A 69 13.20 -0.85 -13.22
CA SER A 69 12.32 -1.18 -12.09
C SER A 69 11.99 0.07 -11.27
N LEU A 70 10.74 0.24 -10.86
CA LEU A 70 10.38 1.25 -9.86
C LEU A 70 10.84 0.86 -8.45
N ARG A 71 10.94 -0.45 -8.17
CA ARG A 71 11.32 -1.05 -6.87
C ARG A 71 12.79 -0.82 -6.52
N HIS A 72 13.62 -0.69 -7.55
CA HIS A 72 15.02 -0.30 -7.43
C HIS A 72 15.26 0.89 -8.34
N LYS A 73 15.05 2.12 -7.81
CA LYS A 73 15.74 3.29 -8.36
C LYS A 73 17.22 2.95 -8.31
N SER A 74 17.79 2.55 -9.44
CA SER A 74 19.22 2.32 -9.57
C SER A 74 19.91 3.59 -9.09
N LYS A 75 20.59 3.51 -7.94
CA LYS A 75 21.66 4.45 -7.62
C LYS A 75 22.76 4.20 -8.65
N GLY A 76 22.63 4.83 -9.81
CA GLY A 76 23.62 4.89 -10.86
C GLY A 76 23.13 5.95 -11.84
N ARG A 77 23.77 7.11 -12.00
CA ARG A 77 25.20 7.30 -12.16
C ARG A 77 25.51 8.77 -11.81
N MET A 78 25.93 9.04 -10.57
CA MET A 78 26.49 10.34 -10.20
C MET A 78 28.01 10.26 -10.39
N ARG A 79 28.53 11.22 -11.16
CA ARG A 79 29.92 11.42 -11.61
C ARG A 79 30.36 10.64 -12.85
N SER A 80 29.99 11.23 -13.98
CA SER A 80 30.91 11.49 -15.09
C SER A 80 32.08 12.36 -14.60
N GLU A 81 33.25 12.13 -15.21
CA GLU A 81 34.49 12.93 -15.22
C GLU A 81 35.44 12.79 -14.02
#